data_AF-A0A351ZVR1-F1
#
_entry.id   AF-A0A351ZVR1-F1
#
_cell.length_a   1.000
_cell.length_b   1.000
_cell.length_c   1.000
_cell.angle_alpha   90.00
_cell.angle_beta   90.00
_cell.angle_gamma   90.00
#
_symmetry.space_group_name_H-M   'P 1'
#
loop_
_entity.id
_entity.type
_entity.pdbx_description
1 polymer ?
#
loop_
_entity_poly.entity_id
_entity_poly.type
_entity_poly.pdbx_seq_one_letter_code
_entity_poly.pdbx_strand_id
1 'polypeptide(L)'
;QSSDVNAERVSIDAQILRSLDGSAPLMESSVFPQSLINLSPLADDSSDAFGRYVRAYYGGLMPGAPATDGMLAGEVLDGRWRGLVQVDDVLRFQADASLMLRGGTTTNDENTKPFLLARPSVRFMGSMGGGLGYFLDLSNGRRLLGAARRIARTDPTLARTTKFISEDTSFFDRYVGYVQYQTSWMRIRFGREAMQWGASPIDNFIHSLEAPLLDGLLIDVPYKRFRFSMTHSAANSLDTSGTSVTGKFIAPHRIAFEHTNWLNLAVTDMNVYWGRG
;
A
#
# COMPACT_ATOMS: atom_id res chain seq x y z
N GLN A 1 -15.64 1.92 -9.28
CA GLN A 1 -14.32 2.17 -8.64
C GLN A 1 -13.80 0.81 -8.16
N SER A 2 -12.56 0.44 -8.48
CA SER A 2 -12.03 -0.93 -8.33
C SER A 2 -11.54 -1.17 -6.89
N SER A 3 -12.17 -2.11 -6.19
CA SER A 3 -12.07 -2.38 -4.74
C SER A 3 -10.66 -2.61 -4.17
N ASP A 4 -9.70 -3.08 -4.97
CA ASP A 4 -8.40 -3.53 -4.43
C ASP A 4 -7.28 -2.46 -4.44
N VAL A 5 -7.45 -1.37 -5.20
CA VAL A 5 -6.48 -0.24 -5.20
C VAL A 5 -6.79 0.77 -4.09
N ASN A 6 -8.00 0.68 -3.54
CA ASN A 6 -8.53 1.68 -2.63
C ASN A 6 -7.87 1.62 -1.25
N ALA A 7 -7.34 0.47 -0.83
CA ALA A 7 -7.12 0.29 0.60
C ALA A 7 -5.94 1.09 1.18
N GLU A 8 -4.83 1.12 0.45
CA GLU A 8 -3.68 1.94 0.83
C GLU A 8 -4.01 3.42 0.69
N ARG A 9 -4.66 3.82 -0.41
CA ARG A 9 -5.05 5.22 -0.63
C ARG A 9 -6.04 5.74 0.40
N VAL A 10 -7.09 4.98 0.72
CA VAL A 10 -8.07 5.38 1.75
C VAL A 10 -7.39 5.58 3.10
N SER A 11 -6.47 4.70 3.47
CA SER A 11 -5.72 4.82 4.72
C SER A 11 -4.75 6.00 4.73
N ILE A 12 -4.19 6.34 3.56
CA ILE A 12 -3.32 7.50 3.36
C ILE A 12 -4.12 8.78 3.45
N ASP A 13 -5.15 8.90 2.64
CA ASP A 13 -6.02 10.08 2.56
C ASP A 13 -6.61 10.39 3.94
N ALA A 14 -7.09 9.38 4.66
CA ALA A 14 -7.61 9.55 6.00
C ALA A 14 -6.54 10.04 7.00
N GLN A 15 -5.33 9.46 7.00
CA GLN A 15 -4.26 9.93 7.89
C GLN A 15 -3.77 11.34 7.53
N ILE A 16 -3.70 11.66 6.25
CA ILE A 16 -3.35 13.01 5.79
C ILE A 16 -4.43 14.00 6.22
N LEU A 17 -5.71 13.68 6.05
CA LEU A 17 -6.82 14.53 6.51
C LEU A 17 -6.74 14.78 8.01
N ARG A 18 -6.45 13.76 8.82
CA ARG A 18 -6.23 13.90 10.27
C ARG A 18 -5.03 14.76 10.63
N SER A 19 -3.98 14.73 9.82
CA SER A 19 -2.84 15.63 10.02
C SER A 19 -3.17 17.07 9.60
N LEU A 20 -4.00 17.26 8.57
CA LEU A 20 -4.44 18.57 8.10
C LEU A 20 -5.44 19.24 9.05
N ASP A 21 -6.34 18.47 9.69
CA ASP A 21 -7.28 18.98 10.69
C ASP A 21 -6.69 19.09 12.12
N GLY A 22 -5.46 18.62 12.31
CA GLY A 22 -4.73 18.68 13.58
C GLY A 22 -5.12 17.61 14.60
N SER A 23 -5.96 16.63 14.23
CA SER A 23 -6.33 15.49 15.07
C SER A 23 -5.25 14.41 15.15
N ALA A 24 -4.21 14.49 14.32
CA ALA A 24 -3.02 13.64 14.38
C ALA A 24 -1.72 14.41 14.09
N PRO A 25 -0.58 14.02 14.70
CA PRO A 25 0.75 14.45 14.31
C PRO A 25 1.02 14.33 12.80
N LEU A 26 1.64 15.35 12.19
CA LEU A 26 2.12 15.30 10.79
C LEU A 26 3.14 14.16 10.58
N MET A 27 3.87 13.80 11.64
CA MET A 27 4.84 12.72 11.57
C MET A 27 4.19 11.34 11.35
N GLU A 28 2.95 11.12 11.77
CA GLU A 28 2.25 9.83 11.59
C GLU A 28 1.92 9.56 10.13
N SER A 29 1.52 10.59 9.37
CA SER A 29 1.23 10.52 7.93
C SER A 29 2.46 10.66 7.04
N SER A 30 3.68 10.61 7.59
CA SER A 30 4.89 10.92 6.82
C SER A 30 5.59 9.72 6.19
N VAL A 31 5.23 8.48 6.56
CA VAL A 31 5.84 7.26 6.01
C VAL A 31 4.77 6.19 5.82
N PHE A 32 4.63 5.76 4.58
CA PHE A 32 3.65 4.78 4.14
C PHE A 32 4.32 3.55 3.52
N PRO A 33 3.72 2.35 3.71
CA PRO A 33 2.39 2.14 4.29
C PRO A 33 2.32 2.36 5.81
N GLN A 34 1.11 2.55 6.35
CA GLN A 34 0.93 2.92 7.75
C GLN A 34 1.36 1.83 8.73
N SER A 35 1.78 2.29 9.91
CA SER A 35 2.04 1.45 11.07
C SER A 35 0.71 0.91 11.61
N LEU A 36 0.64 -0.38 11.94
CA LEU A 36 -0.59 -0.97 12.48
C LEU A 36 -0.95 -0.37 13.84
N ILE A 37 0.05 0.00 14.64
CA ILE A 37 -0.12 0.72 15.92
C ILE A 37 -0.70 2.11 15.71
N ASN A 38 -0.45 2.76 14.57
CA ASN A 38 -1.04 4.08 14.28
C ASN A 38 -2.50 3.94 13.81
N LEU A 39 -2.84 2.79 13.22
CA LEU A 39 -4.19 2.47 12.77
C LEU A 39 -5.06 1.88 13.89
N SER A 40 -4.49 1.25 14.92
CA SER A 40 -5.27 0.57 15.95
C SER A 40 -6.20 1.49 16.75
N PRO A 41 -5.82 2.71 17.18
CA PRO A 41 -6.75 3.59 17.89
C PRO A 41 -7.94 4.03 17.03
N LEU A 42 -7.75 4.10 15.71
CA LEU A 42 -8.82 4.43 14.76
C LEU A 42 -9.80 3.28 14.62
N ALA A 43 -9.30 2.05 14.75
CA ALA A 43 -10.12 0.86 14.73
C ALA A 43 -11.07 0.78 15.93
N ASP A 44 -10.95 1.60 16.97
CA ASP A 44 -11.82 1.52 18.15
C ASP A 44 -13.12 2.33 17.97
N ASP A 45 -13.13 3.40 17.18
CA ASP A 45 -14.33 4.23 16.95
C ASP A 45 -15.28 3.59 15.93
N SER A 46 -16.33 2.90 16.40
CA SER A 46 -17.34 2.25 15.55
C SER A 46 -18.35 3.22 14.92
N SER A 47 -18.45 4.44 15.46
CA SER A 47 -19.32 5.47 14.92
C SER A 47 -18.71 6.13 13.68
N ASP A 48 -17.39 6.21 13.63
CA ASP A 48 -16.65 6.73 12.49
C ASP A 48 -16.59 5.75 11.30
N ALA A 49 -16.81 6.29 10.10
CA ALA A 49 -16.79 5.50 8.86
C ALA A 49 -15.39 4.97 8.54
N PHE A 50 -14.35 5.74 8.85
CA PHE A 50 -12.98 5.31 8.65
C PHE A 50 -12.56 4.25 9.68
N GLY A 51 -12.94 4.39 10.95
CA GLY A 51 -12.75 3.36 11.96
C GLY A 51 -13.39 2.02 11.60
N ARG A 52 -14.58 2.03 10.98
CA ARG A 52 -15.21 0.80 10.43
C ARG A 52 -14.41 0.21 9.26
N TYR A 53 -13.95 1.06 8.33
CA TYR A 53 -13.11 0.64 7.21
C TYR A 53 -11.78 0.02 7.70
N VAL A 54 -11.12 0.64 8.66
CA VAL A 54 -9.86 0.16 9.23
C VAL A 54 -10.06 -1.21 9.89
N ARG A 55 -11.11 -1.41 10.70
CA ARG A 55 -11.43 -2.74 11.26
C ARG A 55 -11.71 -3.79 10.17
N ALA A 56 -12.58 -3.47 9.22
CA ALA A 56 -12.97 -4.40 8.16
C ALA A 56 -11.76 -4.84 7.29
N TYR A 57 -10.83 -3.93 7.05
CA TYR A 57 -9.65 -4.19 6.22
C TYR A 57 -8.45 -4.74 7.00
N TYR A 58 -8.07 -4.13 8.13
CA TYR A 58 -6.85 -4.43 8.89
C TYR A 58 -7.07 -5.28 10.15
N GLY A 59 -8.31 -5.61 10.52
CA GLY A 59 -8.60 -6.30 11.79
C GLY A 59 -7.82 -7.60 12.02
N GLY A 60 -7.52 -8.36 10.96
CA GLY A 60 -6.69 -9.57 11.06
C GLY A 60 -5.20 -9.30 11.37
N LEU A 61 -4.72 -8.11 10.99
CA LEU A 61 -3.35 -7.65 11.25
C LEU A 61 -3.20 -7.00 12.63
N MET A 62 -4.30 -6.48 13.19
CA MET A 62 -4.29 -5.73 14.45
C MET A 62 -4.34 -6.66 15.67
N PRO A 63 -3.38 -6.57 16.61
CA PRO A 63 -3.49 -7.24 17.89
C PRO A 63 -4.69 -6.71 18.67
N GLY A 64 -5.50 -7.60 19.26
CA GLY A 64 -6.62 -7.22 20.14
C GLY A 64 -7.91 -6.77 19.46
N ALA A 65 -7.92 -6.50 18.14
CA ALA A 65 -9.16 -6.19 17.43
C ALA A 65 -10.16 -7.36 17.55
N PRO A 66 -11.45 -7.11 17.82
CA PRO A 66 -12.45 -8.17 17.96
C PRO A 66 -12.53 -8.98 16.67
N ALA A 67 -12.40 -10.31 16.77
CA ALA A 67 -12.50 -11.21 15.62
C ALA A 67 -13.91 -11.25 14.99
N THR A 68 -14.90 -10.75 15.72
CA THR A 68 -16.33 -10.76 15.37
C THR A 68 -16.82 -9.42 14.82
N ASP A 69 -16.01 -8.36 14.86
CA ASP A 69 -16.41 -7.00 14.47
C ASP A 69 -15.67 -6.62 13.17
N GLY A 70 -16.32 -6.87 12.02
CA GLY A 70 -15.76 -6.75 10.68
C GLY A 70 -16.43 -7.71 9.69
N MET A 71 -15.80 -7.94 8.52
CA MET A 71 -16.28 -9.00 7.61
C MET A 71 -16.11 -10.37 8.26
N LEU A 72 -17.18 -11.14 8.36
CA LEU A 72 -17.16 -12.54 8.79
C LEU A 72 -16.88 -13.48 7.61
N ALA A 73 -16.53 -14.73 7.90
CA ALA A 73 -16.42 -15.75 6.87
C ALA A 73 -17.77 -15.93 6.15
N GLY A 74 -17.74 -15.94 4.83
CA GLY A 74 -18.92 -16.00 3.96
C GLY A 74 -19.49 -14.63 3.57
N GLU A 75 -19.06 -13.53 4.19
CA GLU A 75 -19.56 -12.19 3.86
C GLU A 75 -18.92 -11.62 2.60
N VAL A 76 -19.66 -10.69 1.96
CA VAL A 76 -19.21 -9.94 0.78
C VAL A 76 -19.28 -8.45 1.08
N LEU A 77 -18.16 -7.74 0.91
CA LEU A 77 -18.08 -6.28 1.01
C LEU A 77 -17.29 -5.76 -0.18
N ASP A 78 -17.84 -4.79 -0.92
CA ASP A 78 -17.19 -4.17 -2.07
C ASP A 78 -16.60 -5.16 -3.11
N GLY A 79 -17.29 -6.27 -3.35
CA GLY A 79 -16.85 -7.31 -4.30
C GLY A 79 -15.68 -8.18 -3.79
N ARG A 80 -15.34 -8.06 -2.52
CA ARG A 80 -14.44 -8.95 -1.78
C ARG A 80 -15.26 -9.91 -0.94
N TRP A 81 -14.97 -11.19 -1.07
CA TRP A 81 -15.53 -12.29 -0.30
C TRP A 81 -14.50 -12.79 0.71
N ARG A 82 -14.90 -12.90 1.97
CA ARG A 82 -14.03 -13.42 3.02
C ARG A 82 -14.26 -14.92 3.15
N GLY A 83 -13.26 -15.70 2.80
CA GLY A 83 -13.37 -17.16 2.82
C GLY A 83 -13.08 -17.75 4.17
N LEU A 84 -11.95 -17.37 4.78
CA LEU A 84 -11.46 -17.96 6.02
C LEU A 84 -11.03 -16.89 7.00
N VAL A 85 -11.39 -17.10 8.27
CA VAL A 85 -10.88 -16.35 9.41
C VAL A 85 -10.55 -17.36 10.50
N GLN A 86 -9.30 -17.34 10.95
CA GLN A 86 -8.86 -18.10 12.12
C GLN A 86 -8.20 -17.13 13.08
N VAL A 87 -8.67 -17.10 14.32
CA VAL A 87 -8.11 -16.27 15.38
C VAL A 87 -8.01 -17.11 16.64
N ASP A 88 -6.79 -17.22 17.15
CA ASP A 88 -6.47 -17.73 18.48
C ASP A 88 -5.53 -16.76 19.20
N ASP A 89 -5.06 -17.13 20.40
CA ASP A 89 -4.21 -16.28 21.24
C ASP A 89 -2.83 -15.98 20.61
N VAL A 90 -2.39 -16.81 19.66
CA VAL A 90 -1.06 -16.74 19.04
C VAL A 90 -1.15 -16.33 17.57
N LEU A 91 -2.09 -16.88 16.81
CA LEU A 91 -2.22 -16.75 15.37
C LEU A 91 -3.55 -16.07 15.01
N ARG A 92 -3.44 -15.05 14.18
CA ARG A 92 -4.53 -14.50 13.38
C ARG A 92 -4.25 -14.78 11.92
N PHE A 93 -5.23 -15.27 11.19
CA PHE A 93 -5.16 -15.56 9.77
C PHE A 93 -6.49 -15.21 9.10
N GLN A 94 -6.40 -14.58 7.94
CA GLN A 94 -7.54 -14.22 7.10
C GLN A 94 -7.20 -14.51 5.64
N ALA A 95 -8.19 -15.06 4.92
CA ALA A 95 -8.12 -15.25 3.49
C ALA A 95 -9.35 -14.65 2.81
N ASP A 96 -9.10 -13.72 1.89
CA ASP A 96 -10.12 -13.04 1.10
C ASP A 96 -9.93 -13.39 -0.39
N ALA A 97 -11.02 -13.51 -1.14
CA ALA A 97 -11.02 -13.53 -2.60
C ALA A 97 -11.77 -12.31 -3.11
N SER A 98 -11.39 -11.75 -4.25
CA SER A 98 -12.15 -10.66 -4.86
C SER A 98 -12.20 -10.78 -6.38
N LEU A 99 -13.21 -10.16 -6.97
CA LEU A 99 -13.30 -10.00 -8.42
C LEU A 99 -13.55 -8.54 -8.75
N MET A 100 -12.62 -7.96 -9.51
CA MET A 100 -12.77 -6.62 -10.06
C MET A 100 -13.22 -6.69 -11.51
N LEU A 101 -14.27 -5.93 -11.86
CA LEU A 101 -14.63 -5.59 -13.22
C LEU A 101 -14.60 -4.07 -13.35
N ARG A 102 -13.78 -3.54 -14.26
CA ARG A 102 -13.64 -2.09 -14.47
C ARG A 102 -13.80 -1.75 -15.94
N GLY A 103 -14.95 -1.19 -16.28
CA GLY A 103 -15.17 -0.49 -17.54
C GLY A 103 -14.85 1.00 -17.41
N GLY A 104 -14.52 1.64 -18.53
CA GLY A 104 -14.37 3.09 -18.59
C GLY A 104 -14.01 3.55 -20.00
N THR A 105 -13.62 4.82 -20.11
CA THR A 105 -13.19 5.42 -21.38
C THR A 105 -11.85 6.12 -21.22
N THR A 106 -11.02 6.05 -22.26
CA THR A 106 -9.81 6.87 -22.39
C THR A 106 -10.04 7.89 -23.50
N THR A 107 -9.82 9.18 -23.21
CA THR A 107 -9.99 10.27 -24.16
C THR A 107 -8.63 10.92 -24.44
N ASN A 108 -8.34 11.13 -25.72
CA ASN A 108 -7.32 12.06 -26.20
C ASN A 108 -7.99 13.13 -27.06
N ASP A 109 -7.25 14.17 -27.45
CA ASP A 109 -7.72 15.36 -28.18
C ASP A 109 -8.62 15.07 -29.41
N GLU A 110 -8.50 13.88 -30.01
CA GLU A 110 -9.25 13.51 -31.22
C GLU A 110 -10.19 12.30 -31.06
N ASN A 111 -10.12 11.55 -29.96
CA ASN A 111 -10.87 10.27 -29.85
C ASN A 111 -11.10 9.78 -28.43
N THR A 112 -12.33 9.34 -28.16
CA THR A 112 -12.71 8.59 -26.95
C THR A 112 -12.82 7.10 -27.27
N LYS A 113 -12.12 6.25 -26.52
CA LYS A 113 -12.15 4.79 -26.68
C LYS A 113 -12.55 4.10 -25.38
N PRO A 114 -13.47 3.12 -25.41
CA PRO A 114 -13.83 2.35 -24.23
C PRO A 114 -12.71 1.37 -23.85
N PHE A 115 -12.67 0.99 -22.57
CA PHE A 115 -11.85 -0.09 -22.05
C PHE A 115 -12.63 -0.96 -21.07
N LEU A 116 -12.19 -2.20 -20.92
CA LEU A 116 -12.74 -3.15 -19.95
C LEU A 116 -11.63 -4.02 -19.38
N LEU A 117 -11.58 -4.11 -18.06
CA LEU A 117 -10.64 -4.92 -17.29
C LEU A 117 -11.41 -5.89 -16.40
N ALA A 118 -10.86 -7.07 -16.22
CA ALA A 118 -11.29 -8.04 -15.22
C ALA A 118 -10.08 -8.48 -14.39
N ARG A 119 -10.22 -8.64 -13.09
CA ARG A 119 -9.13 -9.14 -12.22
C ARG A 119 -9.67 -9.92 -11.03
N PRO A 120 -9.52 -11.26 -11.02
CA PRO A 120 -9.57 -12.02 -9.78
C PRO A 120 -8.35 -11.71 -8.90
N SER A 121 -8.55 -11.68 -7.58
CA SER A 121 -7.47 -11.63 -6.60
C SER A 121 -7.75 -12.56 -5.41
N VAL A 122 -6.66 -13.02 -4.79
CA VAL A 122 -6.68 -13.70 -3.50
C VAL A 122 -5.70 -13.02 -2.58
N ARG A 123 -6.10 -12.86 -1.32
CA ARG A 123 -5.32 -12.18 -0.30
C ARG A 123 -5.26 -13.03 0.95
N PHE A 124 -4.06 -13.09 1.53
CA PHE A 124 -3.79 -13.69 2.81
C PHE A 124 -3.18 -12.63 3.73
N MET A 125 -3.68 -12.51 4.94
CA MET A 125 -3.11 -11.61 5.91
C MET A 125 -3.31 -12.13 7.32
N GLY A 126 -2.47 -11.66 8.23
CA GLY A 126 -2.62 -12.03 9.62
C GLY A 126 -1.43 -11.61 10.47
N SER A 127 -1.47 -12.02 11.72
CA SER A 127 -0.42 -11.73 12.68
C SER A 127 -0.13 -12.92 13.59
N MET A 128 1.05 -12.95 14.18
CA MET A 128 1.53 -13.96 15.10
C MET A 128 2.21 -13.30 16.31
N GLY A 129 1.84 -13.72 17.52
CA GLY A 129 2.47 -13.29 18.77
C GLY A 129 2.42 -11.78 19.03
N GLY A 130 1.43 -11.07 18.49
CA GLY A 130 1.19 -9.64 18.71
C GLY A 130 2.17 -8.67 18.05
N GLY A 131 3.26 -9.15 17.44
CA GLY A 131 4.29 -8.30 16.82
C GLY A 131 4.64 -8.66 15.38
N LEU A 132 4.44 -9.91 14.95
CA LEU A 132 4.78 -10.37 13.60
C LEU A 132 3.53 -10.35 12.71
N GLY A 133 3.45 -9.46 11.73
CA GLY A 133 2.42 -9.41 10.71
C GLY A 133 2.88 -9.98 9.37
N TYR A 134 1.96 -10.52 8.58
CA TYR A 134 2.20 -10.95 7.22
C TYR A 134 1.05 -10.56 6.30
N PHE A 135 1.39 -10.29 5.05
CA PHE A 135 0.44 -9.92 4.01
C PHE A 135 0.91 -10.48 2.68
N LEU A 136 -0.02 -11.00 1.91
CA LEU A 136 0.19 -11.48 0.55
C LEU A 136 -1.07 -11.21 -0.26
N ASP A 137 -0.91 -10.58 -1.41
CA ASP A 137 -1.97 -10.27 -2.33
C ASP A 137 -1.55 -10.63 -3.75
N LEU A 138 -2.26 -11.59 -4.31
CA LEU A 138 -2.00 -12.21 -5.59
C LEU A 138 -3.18 -11.93 -6.51
N SER A 139 -2.89 -11.42 -7.70
CA SER A 139 -3.94 -11.21 -8.68
C SER A 139 -3.40 -11.35 -10.10
N ASN A 140 -4.26 -11.89 -10.97
CA ASN A 140 -3.98 -12.02 -12.40
C ASN A 140 -5.15 -11.41 -13.15
N GLY A 141 -4.94 -10.20 -13.65
CA GLY A 141 -5.93 -9.45 -14.40
C GLY A 141 -5.81 -9.63 -15.89
N ARG A 142 -6.93 -9.38 -16.59
CA ARG A 142 -7.02 -9.38 -18.04
C ARG A 142 -7.68 -8.11 -18.55
N ARG A 143 -7.02 -7.46 -19.51
CA ARG A 143 -7.59 -6.45 -20.40
C ARG A 143 -8.44 -7.16 -21.44
N LEU A 144 -9.75 -6.91 -21.37
CA LEU A 144 -10.74 -7.44 -22.31
C LEU A 144 -10.93 -6.49 -23.50
N LEU A 145 -10.85 -5.18 -23.26
CA LEU A 145 -11.01 -4.12 -24.26
C LEU A 145 -10.12 -2.90 -23.95
N GLY A 146 -9.86 -2.05 -24.95
CA GLY A 146 -9.05 -0.83 -24.85
C GLY A 146 -7.55 -1.10 -25.05
N ALA A 147 -6.70 -0.07 -25.14
CA ALA A 147 -5.25 -0.22 -25.38
C ALA A 147 -4.44 -0.10 -24.07
N ALA A 148 -3.46 -0.99 -23.83
CA ALA A 148 -2.77 -1.09 -22.54
C ALA A 148 -2.10 0.23 -22.13
N ARG A 149 -1.32 0.85 -23.03
CA ARG A 149 -0.65 2.14 -22.78
C ARG A 149 -1.61 3.29 -22.43
N ARG A 150 -2.83 3.30 -23.00
CA ARG A 150 -3.83 4.34 -22.68
C ARG A 150 -4.46 4.11 -21.32
N ILE A 151 -4.76 2.86 -21.00
CA ILE A 151 -5.33 2.47 -19.71
C ILE A 151 -4.33 2.73 -18.58
N ALA A 152 -3.05 2.39 -18.78
CA ALA A 152 -1.99 2.61 -17.79
C ALA A 152 -1.83 4.09 -17.39
N ARG A 153 -2.11 5.05 -18.28
CA ARG A 153 -2.11 6.49 -17.95
C ARG A 153 -3.24 6.91 -17.00
N THR A 154 -4.31 6.12 -16.94
CA THR A 154 -5.49 6.37 -16.09
C THR A 154 -5.50 5.52 -14.82
N ASP A 155 -4.54 4.60 -14.69
CA ASP A 155 -4.46 3.66 -13.58
C ASP A 155 -2.99 3.51 -13.13
N PRO A 156 -2.60 4.27 -12.09
CA PRO A 156 -1.42 4.03 -11.26
C PRO A 156 -0.93 2.59 -11.08
N THR A 157 -1.81 1.66 -10.74
CA THR A 157 -1.43 0.29 -10.43
C THR A 157 -0.99 -0.44 -11.69
N LEU A 158 -1.64 -0.15 -12.82
CA LEU A 158 -1.26 -0.66 -14.14
C LEU A 158 -0.03 0.07 -14.70
N ALA A 159 0.13 1.36 -14.37
CA ALA A 159 1.32 2.14 -14.73
C ALA A 159 2.61 1.53 -14.16
N ARG A 160 2.53 0.89 -12.99
CA ARG A 160 3.65 0.21 -12.33
C ARG A 160 3.93 -1.19 -12.85
N THR A 161 3.02 -1.77 -13.62
CA THR A 161 3.16 -3.12 -14.15
C THR A 161 3.93 -3.06 -15.48
N THR A 162 5.25 -3.19 -15.42
CA THR A 162 6.14 -3.05 -16.59
C THR A 162 5.70 -3.93 -17.76
N LYS A 163 5.39 -5.21 -17.50
CA LYS A 163 4.89 -6.19 -18.48
C LYS A 163 3.62 -5.71 -19.23
N PHE A 164 2.74 -4.98 -18.57
CA PHE A 164 1.51 -4.47 -19.18
C PHE A 164 1.79 -3.36 -20.20
N ILE A 165 2.83 -2.56 -19.96
CA ILE A 165 3.19 -1.40 -20.80
C ILE A 165 4.15 -1.78 -21.92
N SER A 166 5.18 -2.58 -21.62
CA SER A 166 6.24 -2.93 -22.58
C SER A 166 5.80 -3.99 -23.58
N GLU A 167 5.04 -5.00 -23.13
CA GLU A 167 4.68 -6.15 -23.96
C GLU A 167 3.26 -6.03 -24.59
N ASP A 168 2.54 -4.92 -24.36
CA ASP A 168 1.11 -4.71 -24.71
C ASP A 168 0.23 -5.93 -24.41
N THR A 169 0.58 -6.64 -23.33
CA THR A 169 -0.06 -7.91 -22.99
C THR A 169 -1.53 -7.69 -22.62
N SER A 170 -2.34 -8.70 -22.89
CA SER A 170 -3.73 -8.71 -22.41
C SER A 170 -3.79 -9.07 -20.93
N PHE A 171 -2.71 -9.56 -20.32
CA PHE A 171 -2.66 -9.95 -18.92
C PHE A 171 -1.82 -8.98 -18.10
N PHE A 172 -2.17 -8.80 -16.83
CA PHE A 172 -1.39 -8.03 -15.89
C PHE A 172 -1.43 -8.72 -14.53
N ASP A 173 -0.25 -9.07 -14.04
CA ASP A 173 -0.11 -9.72 -12.74
C ASP A 173 0.24 -8.67 -11.69
N ARG A 174 -0.34 -8.80 -10.50
CA ARG A 174 0.08 -8.03 -9.33
C ARG A 174 0.34 -8.98 -8.17
N TYR A 175 1.55 -8.86 -7.64
CA TYR A 175 2.04 -9.52 -6.45
C TYR A 175 2.50 -8.42 -5.49
N VAL A 176 1.82 -8.29 -4.35
CA VAL A 176 2.23 -7.43 -3.23
C VAL A 176 2.32 -8.33 -2.02
N GLY A 177 3.37 -8.20 -1.22
CA GLY A 177 3.48 -9.04 -0.04
C GLY A 177 4.63 -8.64 0.85
N TYR A 178 4.44 -8.77 2.15
CA TYR A 178 5.44 -8.43 3.14
C TYR A 178 5.31 -9.28 4.40
N VAL A 179 6.41 -9.37 5.12
CA VAL A 179 6.45 -9.74 6.53
C VAL A 179 6.89 -8.52 7.33
N GLN A 180 6.31 -8.33 8.50
CA GLN A 180 6.58 -7.18 9.34
C GLN A 180 6.75 -7.61 10.78
N TYR A 181 7.80 -7.16 11.44
CA TYR A 181 7.87 -7.12 12.88
C TYR A 181 7.63 -5.69 13.37
N GLN A 182 6.74 -5.51 14.35
CA GLN A 182 6.39 -4.19 14.86
C GLN A 182 6.19 -4.19 16.38
N THR A 183 6.75 -3.16 17.03
CA THR A 183 6.57 -2.78 18.44
C THR A 183 6.17 -1.31 18.52
N SER A 184 5.93 -0.79 19.73
CA SER A 184 5.61 0.63 19.95
C SER A 184 6.71 1.62 19.57
N TRP A 185 7.95 1.17 19.39
CA TRP A 185 9.11 2.02 19.14
C TRP A 185 9.90 1.63 17.88
N MET A 186 9.53 0.53 17.21
CA MET A 186 10.22 0.07 16.01
C MET A 186 9.31 -0.75 15.10
N ARG A 187 9.53 -0.61 13.80
CA ARG A 187 8.94 -1.42 12.76
C ARG A 187 10.03 -1.82 11.77
N ILE A 188 10.10 -3.11 11.49
CA ILE A 188 10.93 -3.70 10.45
C ILE A 188 10.00 -4.42 9.49
N ARG A 189 10.08 -4.12 8.20
CA ARG A 189 9.23 -4.74 7.18
C ARG A 189 10.06 -5.14 5.99
N PHE A 190 9.85 -6.36 5.50
CA PHE A 190 10.52 -6.89 4.32
C PHE A 190 9.49 -7.39 3.33
N GLY A 191 9.54 -6.92 2.08
CA GLY A 191 8.56 -7.32 1.07
C GLY A 191 8.58 -6.50 -0.21
N ARG A 192 7.57 -6.76 -1.05
CA ARG A 192 7.23 -6.00 -2.25
C ARG A 192 6.01 -5.14 -1.96
N GLU A 193 6.17 -3.82 -1.95
CA GLU A 193 5.05 -2.89 -1.74
C GLU A 193 5.29 -1.50 -2.37
N ALA A 194 4.21 -0.71 -2.46
CA ALA A 194 4.32 0.70 -2.81
C ALA A 194 4.68 1.49 -1.55
N MET A 195 5.47 2.55 -1.70
CA MET A 195 5.97 3.33 -0.57
C MET A 195 5.77 4.82 -0.83
N GLN A 196 5.43 5.56 0.22
CA GLN A 196 5.37 7.02 0.14
C GLN A 196 6.01 7.68 1.34
N TRP A 197 6.82 8.69 1.07
CA TRP A 197 7.56 9.44 2.08
C TRP A 197 7.22 10.92 2.03
N GLY A 198 6.53 11.40 3.05
CA GLY A 198 6.07 12.77 3.21
C GLY A 198 4.56 12.86 3.40
N ALA A 199 4.13 14.01 3.90
CA ALA A 199 2.73 14.28 4.27
C ALA A 199 1.98 15.07 3.18
N SER A 200 2.45 15.00 1.91
CA SER A 200 1.78 15.69 0.80
C SER A 200 0.49 14.96 0.42
N PRO A 201 -0.67 15.66 0.34
CA PRO A 201 -1.95 15.08 -0.07
C PRO A 201 -2.03 14.76 -1.57
N ILE A 202 -1.11 15.29 -2.38
CA ILE A 202 -1.12 15.12 -3.84
C ILE A 202 -0.13 14.03 -4.23
N ASP A 203 1.15 14.30 -4.01
CA ASP A 203 2.24 13.37 -4.28
C ASP A 203 3.53 13.81 -3.57
N ASN A 204 4.49 12.89 -3.44
CA ASN A 204 5.75 13.12 -2.75
C ASN A 204 6.96 12.89 -3.68
N PHE A 205 7.96 13.77 -3.55
CA PHE A 205 9.11 13.78 -4.46
C PHE A 205 10.12 12.64 -4.24
N ILE A 206 10.27 12.15 -3.00
CA ILE A 206 11.27 11.11 -2.69
C ILE A 206 10.72 9.72 -3.03
N HIS A 207 9.59 9.38 -2.43
CA HIS A 207 8.84 8.16 -2.72
C HIS A 207 7.38 8.51 -2.89
N SER A 208 6.85 8.13 -4.05
CA SER A 208 5.49 8.40 -4.47
C SER A 208 4.68 7.12 -4.42
N LEU A 209 3.38 7.28 -4.11
CA LEU A 209 2.30 6.40 -4.54
C LEU A 209 2.65 5.79 -5.89
N GLU A 210 2.78 6.62 -6.91
CA GLU A 210 2.82 6.26 -8.32
C GLU A 210 4.09 5.57 -8.79
N ALA A 211 5.12 5.49 -7.95
CA ALA A 211 6.34 4.78 -8.27
C ALA A 211 6.12 3.26 -8.38
N PRO A 212 6.95 2.54 -9.17
CA PRO A 212 6.96 1.08 -9.19
C PRO A 212 7.06 0.48 -7.79
N LEU A 213 6.52 -0.73 -7.62
CA LEU A 213 6.67 -1.47 -6.36
C LEU A 213 8.14 -1.73 -6.08
N LEU A 214 8.52 -1.58 -4.81
CA LEU A 214 9.89 -1.75 -4.35
C LEU A 214 10.01 -3.06 -3.58
N ASP A 215 11.08 -3.80 -3.84
CA ASP A 215 11.41 -5.05 -3.17
C ASP A 215 12.49 -4.79 -2.15
N GLY A 216 12.17 -4.76 -0.87
CA GLY A 216 13.17 -4.32 0.09
C GLY A 216 12.80 -4.39 1.56
N LEU A 217 13.72 -3.81 2.33
CA LEU A 217 13.65 -3.66 3.76
C LEU A 217 13.27 -2.21 4.10
N LEU A 218 12.24 -2.04 4.93
CA LEU A 218 11.92 -0.81 5.63
C LEU A 218 12.28 -0.97 7.11
N ILE A 219 13.04 -0.02 7.65
CA ILE A 219 13.24 0.15 9.08
C ILE A 219 12.68 1.51 9.48
N ASP A 220 11.86 1.53 10.52
CA ASP A 220 11.13 2.71 10.96
C ASP A 220 11.05 2.74 12.48
N VAL A 221 11.65 3.78 13.08
CA VAL A 221 11.88 3.90 14.52
C VAL A 221 11.26 5.22 15.00
N PRO A 222 9.97 5.22 15.39
CA PRO A 222 9.36 6.36 16.06
C PRO A 222 9.77 6.42 17.53
N TYR A 223 10.25 7.57 17.98
CA TYR A 223 10.58 7.84 19.38
C TYR A 223 10.18 9.26 19.79
N LYS A 224 9.04 9.38 20.49
CA LYS A 224 8.47 10.66 20.94
C LYS A 224 8.31 11.62 19.75
N ARG A 225 9.09 12.70 19.73
CA ARG A 225 9.09 13.75 18.70
C ARG A 225 10.05 13.47 17.56
N PHE A 226 10.81 12.37 17.61
CA PHE A 226 11.78 12.00 16.60
C PHE A 226 11.30 10.75 15.86
N ARG A 227 11.60 10.67 14.57
CA ARG A 227 11.40 9.45 13.79
C ARG A 227 12.55 9.28 12.82
N PHE A 228 13.14 8.10 12.85
CA PHE A 228 14.10 7.67 11.84
C PHE A 228 13.42 6.63 10.95
N SER A 229 13.54 6.80 9.63
CA SER A 229 13.04 5.81 8.68
C SER A 229 14.06 5.61 7.58
N MET A 230 14.33 4.37 7.21
CA MET A 230 15.16 4.05 6.06
C MET A 230 14.54 2.93 5.25
N THR A 231 14.86 2.91 3.96
CA THR A 231 14.63 1.73 3.15
C THR A 231 15.87 1.32 2.42
N HIS A 232 15.93 0.05 2.05
CA HIS A 232 16.87 -0.48 1.09
C HIS A 232 16.09 -1.42 0.19
N SER A 233 15.90 -1.02 -1.06
CA SER A 233 15.03 -1.75 -1.97
C SER A 233 15.60 -1.86 -3.36
N ALA A 234 15.35 -2.98 -4.02
CA ALA A 234 15.55 -3.12 -5.45
C ALA A 234 14.47 -2.33 -6.20
N ALA A 235 14.91 -1.50 -7.14
CA ALA A 235 14.06 -0.70 -8.01
C ALA A 235 14.11 -1.28 -9.42
N ASN A 236 13.30 -2.31 -9.66
CA ASN A 236 13.18 -2.94 -10.97
C ASN A 236 12.23 -2.12 -11.84
N SER A 237 12.74 -1.52 -12.92
CA SER A 237 11.94 -0.70 -13.83
C SER A 237 12.49 -0.75 -15.26
N LEU A 238 11.87 0.00 -16.17
CA LEU A 238 12.34 0.20 -17.53
C LEU A 238 13.13 1.51 -17.64
N ASP A 239 14.12 1.57 -18.54
CA ASP A 239 14.76 2.82 -18.94
C ASP A 239 13.86 3.63 -19.88
N THR A 240 14.33 4.82 -20.30
CA THR A 240 13.61 5.68 -21.25
C THR A 240 13.39 5.04 -22.62
N SER A 241 14.16 4.01 -22.95
CA SER A 241 14.08 3.24 -24.19
C SER A 241 13.18 1.99 -24.05
N GLY A 242 12.61 1.75 -22.86
CA GLY A 242 11.77 0.59 -22.58
C GLY A 242 12.55 -0.69 -22.25
N THR A 243 13.86 -0.62 -22.04
CA THR A 243 14.71 -1.75 -21.68
C THR A 243 14.65 -2.00 -20.18
N SER A 244 14.57 -3.27 -19.77
CA SER A 244 14.61 -3.62 -18.35
C SER A 244 15.93 -3.21 -17.71
N VAL A 245 15.83 -2.46 -16.61
CA VAL A 245 16.95 -2.05 -15.77
C VAL A 245 16.90 -2.83 -14.47
N THR A 246 17.65 -3.92 -14.45
CA THR A 246 17.75 -4.83 -13.30
C THR A 246 18.93 -4.44 -12.41
N GLY A 247 18.85 -4.77 -11.11
CA GLY A 247 19.98 -4.62 -10.19
C GLY A 247 20.28 -3.19 -9.77
N LYS A 248 19.31 -2.28 -9.90
CA LYS A 248 19.34 -0.95 -9.27
C LYS A 248 18.76 -1.04 -7.87
N PHE A 249 19.36 -0.30 -6.96
CA PHE A 249 18.94 -0.19 -5.58
C PHE A 249 18.72 1.27 -5.22
N ILE A 250 17.70 1.50 -4.39
CA ILE A 250 17.35 2.78 -3.81
C ILE A 250 17.42 2.63 -2.29
N ALA A 251 18.19 3.51 -1.65
CA ALA A 251 18.42 3.50 -0.22
C ALA A 251 18.29 4.91 0.38
N PRO A 252 17.05 5.38 0.63
CA PRO A 252 16.80 6.63 1.31
C PRO A 252 16.86 6.48 2.83
N HIS A 253 17.26 7.56 3.49
CA HIS A 253 17.19 7.71 4.94
C HIS A 253 16.50 9.03 5.26
N ARG A 254 15.63 9.01 6.27
CA ARG A 254 14.85 10.15 6.72
C ARG A 254 14.98 10.28 8.22
N ILE A 255 15.26 11.51 8.65
CA ILE A 255 15.15 11.93 10.04
C ILE A 255 14.08 13.01 10.10
N ALA A 256 13.07 12.82 10.94
CA ALA A 256 12.03 13.79 11.20
C ALA A 256 12.02 14.18 12.67
N PHE A 257 11.72 15.46 12.92
CA PHE A 257 11.51 16.05 14.23
C PHE A 257 10.21 16.85 14.23
N GLU A 258 9.32 16.52 15.15
CA GLU A 258 8.07 17.23 15.37
C GLU A 258 8.19 18.12 16.61
N HIS A 259 8.32 19.43 16.42
CA HIS A 259 8.46 20.36 17.53
C HIS A 259 7.11 20.58 18.25
N THR A 260 6.05 20.71 17.44
CA THR A 260 4.65 20.87 17.84
C THR A 260 3.78 20.14 16.81
N ASN A 261 2.50 19.91 17.13
CA ASN A 261 1.58 19.23 16.22
C ASN A 261 1.39 19.95 14.86
N TRP A 262 1.79 21.22 14.76
CA TRP A 262 1.70 22.04 13.54
C TRP A 262 3.06 22.26 12.85
N LEU A 263 4.19 21.89 13.48
CA LEU A 263 5.53 22.08 12.93
C LEU A 263 6.31 20.77 12.93
N ASN A 264 6.46 20.21 11.72
CA ASN A 264 7.30 19.06 11.44
C ASN A 264 8.45 19.46 10.51
N LEU A 265 9.68 19.09 10.90
CA LEU A 265 10.87 19.25 10.08
C LEU A 265 11.43 17.88 9.75
N ALA A 266 11.72 17.62 8.48
CA ALA A 266 12.34 16.38 8.06
C ALA A 266 13.45 16.63 7.05
N VAL A 267 14.54 15.89 7.20
CA VAL A 267 15.63 15.83 6.24
C VAL A 267 15.65 14.42 5.67
N THR A 268 15.83 14.33 4.36
CA THR A 268 15.90 13.06 3.65
C THR A 268 17.09 13.08 2.71
N ASP A 269 17.88 12.02 2.74
CA ASP A 269 18.86 11.71 1.72
C ASP A 269 18.42 10.48 0.93
N MET A 270 18.97 10.30 -0.26
CA MET A 270 18.65 9.16 -1.10
C MET A 270 19.84 8.75 -1.94
N ASN A 271 20.29 7.51 -1.72
CA ASN A 271 21.34 6.91 -2.52
C ASN A 271 20.72 5.97 -3.56
N VAL A 272 20.94 6.29 -4.84
CA VAL A 272 20.60 5.40 -5.94
C VAL A 272 21.90 4.83 -6.50
N TYR A 273 22.01 3.52 -6.47
CA TYR A 273 23.19 2.83 -6.96
C TYR A 273 22.77 1.55 -7.69
N TRP A 274 23.76 0.82 -8.16
CA TRP A 274 23.57 -0.32 -9.02
C TRP A 274 24.61 -1.36 -8.69
N GLY A 275 24.22 -2.64 -8.76
CA GLY A 275 25.15 -3.74 -8.59
C GLY A 275 26.09 -3.83 -9.78
N ARG A 276 27.29 -3.28 -9.66
CA ARG A 276 28.47 -3.74 -10.40
C ARG A 276 29.51 -4.22 -9.39
N GLY A 277 29.58 -5.53 -9.24
CA GLY A 277 30.83 -6.25 -9.00
C GLY A 277 31.27 -6.83 -10.33
#